data_AF-A0A2C5XK85-F1
#
_entry.id   AF-A0A2C5XK85-F1
#
_cell.length_a   1.000
_cell.length_b   1.000
_cell.length_c   1.000
_cell.angle_alpha   90.00
_cell.angle_beta   90.00
_cell.angle_gamma   90.00
#
_symmetry.space_group_name_H-M   'P 1'
#
loop_
_entity.id
_entity.type
_entity.pdbx_description
1 polymer ?
#
loop_
_entity_poly.entity_id
_entity_poly.type
_entity_poly.pdbx_seq_one_letter_code
_entity_poly.pdbx_strand_id
1 'polypeptide(L)'
;MSEALPCPSWVWSTGSNAHAAKDRSWFCDDYTPFNSVVGHSIQNVYTPVVGIGSVILPVQRTPGSQDPANHTTIRLRNVLHIPSGLCNIIGCPIINDFGFMTDGSIPGASGTLIDKQDRPVAYFKANEPLFQIKVADPPIGPKVGPSPLKPGGLYLINIRWPDEERKKWERLCASRAQKYSVPPLTTEEKQWLKKYWKKEYYFLRAHGLSIYKDEDREEGRVILRALMADSEDE
;
A
#
# COMPACT_ATOMS: atom_id res chain seq x y z
N MET A 1 -22.83 18.95 4.45
CA MET A 1 -21.72 18.99 3.48
C MET A 1 -21.61 17.59 2.91
N SER A 2 -21.90 17.38 1.62
CA SER A 2 -21.72 16.07 1.00
C SER A 2 -20.22 15.74 0.99
N GLU A 3 -19.82 14.62 1.58
CA GLU A 3 -18.45 14.13 1.46
C GLU A 3 -18.09 14.00 -0.03
N ALA A 4 -16.96 14.58 -0.43
CA ALA A 4 -16.47 14.44 -1.80
C ALA A 4 -16.10 12.97 -2.02
N LEU A 5 -16.81 12.30 -2.92
CA LEU A 5 -16.55 10.89 -3.22
C LEU A 5 -15.19 10.74 -3.92
N PRO A 6 -14.42 9.69 -3.61
CA PRO A 6 -13.11 9.47 -4.21
C PRO A 6 -13.19 9.25 -5.73
N CYS A 7 -12.15 9.68 -6.44
CA CYS A 7 -11.99 9.45 -7.86
C CYS A 7 -11.98 7.93 -8.16
N PRO A 8 -12.84 7.44 -9.07
CA PRO A 8 -12.95 6.03 -9.40
C PRO A 8 -11.85 5.53 -10.36
N SER A 9 -11.20 6.44 -11.08
CA SER A 9 -10.38 6.10 -12.24
C SER A 9 -8.98 5.70 -11.81
N TRP A 10 -8.71 4.40 -11.85
CA TRP A 10 -7.41 3.79 -11.63
C TRP A 10 -6.81 3.36 -12.97
N VAL A 11 -5.95 4.20 -13.52
CA VAL A 11 -5.32 3.99 -14.84
C VAL A 11 -4.00 3.25 -14.68
N TRP A 12 -3.83 2.14 -15.38
CA TRP A 12 -2.52 1.53 -15.54
C TRP A 12 -1.69 2.29 -16.57
N SER A 13 -0.50 2.73 -16.17
CA SER A 13 0.41 3.55 -16.96
C SER A 13 1.80 2.93 -16.97
N THR A 14 2.17 2.33 -18.12
CA THR A 14 3.49 1.72 -18.34
C THR A 14 4.64 2.74 -18.33
N GLY A 15 4.33 4.02 -18.52
CA GLY A 15 5.30 5.12 -18.40
C GLY A 15 5.55 5.57 -16.96
N SER A 16 4.88 4.98 -15.96
CA SER A 16 4.98 5.40 -14.57
C SER A 16 5.82 4.46 -13.73
N ASN A 17 6.78 5.00 -12.96
CA ASN A 17 7.66 4.20 -12.09
C ASN A 17 7.16 4.10 -10.63
N ALA A 18 5.97 4.64 -10.33
CA ALA A 18 5.34 4.62 -9.02
C ALA A 18 3.81 4.58 -9.16
N HIS A 19 3.12 4.20 -8.08
CA HIS A 19 1.67 4.34 -7.97
C HIS A 19 1.31 5.73 -7.43
N ALA A 20 0.14 6.25 -7.78
CA ALA A 20 -0.40 7.45 -7.16
C ALA A 20 -1.90 7.40 -6.98
N ALA A 21 -2.38 8.06 -5.94
CA ALA A 21 -3.80 8.27 -5.69
C ALA A 21 -4.07 9.76 -5.48
N LYS A 22 -5.21 10.21 -5.98
CA LYS A 22 -5.67 11.59 -5.87
C LYS A 22 -6.21 11.88 -4.48
N ASP A 23 -7.06 10.99 -3.96
CA ASP A 23 -7.87 11.27 -2.78
C ASP A 23 -7.36 10.53 -1.55
N ARG A 24 -7.28 11.24 -0.41
CA ARG A 24 -6.78 10.70 0.87
C ARG A 24 -7.57 9.49 1.37
N SER A 25 -8.84 9.39 1.03
CA SER A 25 -9.75 8.32 1.46
C SER A 25 -9.41 6.94 0.88
N TRP A 26 -8.54 6.86 -0.13
CA TRP A 26 -8.06 5.57 -0.66
C TRP A 26 -7.01 4.92 0.24
N PHE A 27 -6.33 5.70 1.08
CA PHE A 27 -5.16 5.24 1.82
C PHE A 27 -5.56 4.58 3.15
N CYS A 28 -4.87 3.48 3.46
CA CYS A 28 -4.96 2.79 4.74
C CYS A 28 -4.32 3.60 5.89
N ASP A 29 -4.33 3.01 7.08
CA ASP A 29 -3.84 3.63 8.32
C ASP A 29 -2.32 3.82 8.35
N ASP A 30 -1.58 3.19 7.43
CA ASP A 30 -0.12 3.36 7.27
C ASP A 30 0.28 4.64 6.53
N TYR A 31 -0.70 5.48 6.16
CA TYR A 31 -0.46 6.75 5.50
C TYR A 31 0.47 7.65 6.32
N THR A 32 1.54 8.09 5.67
CA THR A 32 2.52 9.00 6.22
C THR A 32 2.51 10.31 5.43
N PRO A 33 2.23 11.46 6.08
CA PRO A 33 2.52 12.76 5.50
C PRO A 33 3.99 12.84 5.10
N PHE A 34 4.25 13.15 3.84
CA PHE A 34 5.59 13.09 3.26
C PHE A 34 5.66 14.07 2.10
N ASN A 35 6.45 15.13 2.28
CA ASN A 35 6.66 16.14 1.25
C ASN A 35 7.66 15.63 0.22
N SER A 36 7.21 15.49 -1.02
CA SER A 36 8.00 15.01 -2.14
C SER A 36 7.48 15.61 -3.45
N VAL A 37 8.04 15.20 -4.58
CA VAL A 37 7.64 15.65 -5.92
C VAL A 37 7.70 14.52 -6.92
N VAL A 38 6.87 14.60 -7.97
CA VAL A 38 6.96 13.76 -9.17
C VAL A 38 7.08 14.62 -10.42
N GLY A 39 7.77 14.13 -11.44
CA GLY A 39 7.78 14.72 -12.77
C GLY A 39 6.80 14.03 -13.73
N HIS A 40 6.62 14.62 -14.90
CA HIS A 40 5.87 14.05 -16.02
C HIS A 40 6.77 13.85 -17.23
N SER A 41 6.46 12.90 -18.12
CA SER A 41 7.36 12.58 -19.24
C SER A 41 7.56 13.68 -20.29
N ILE A 42 6.64 14.66 -20.38
CA ILE A 42 6.66 15.69 -21.42
C ILE A 42 6.97 17.09 -20.87
N GLN A 43 6.81 17.31 -19.56
CA GLN A 43 6.95 18.63 -18.97
C GLN A 43 7.97 18.57 -17.84
N ASN A 44 8.88 19.55 -17.81
CA ASN A 44 9.82 19.75 -16.71
C ASN A 44 9.15 20.47 -15.53
N VAL A 45 7.91 20.07 -15.24
CA VAL A 45 7.09 20.61 -14.17
C VAL A 45 6.93 19.51 -13.14
N TYR A 46 7.24 19.84 -11.89
CA TYR A 46 7.10 18.94 -10.77
C TYR A 46 5.75 19.13 -10.10
N THR A 47 5.07 18.03 -9.85
CA THR A 47 3.81 17.99 -9.12
C THR A 47 4.08 17.60 -7.66
N PRO A 48 3.57 18.37 -6.67
CA PRO A 48 3.76 18.06 -5.26
C PRO A 48 3.11 16.72 -4.85
N VAL A 49 3.85 15.94 -4.06
CA VAL A 49 3.35 14.79 -3.31
C VAL A 49 3.25 15.21 -1.85
N VAL A 50 2.09 14.96 -1.23
CA VAL A 50 1.82 15.37 0.17
C VAL A 50 1.84 14.21 1.16
N GLY A 51 1.90 12.97 0.67
CA GLY A 51 2.12 11.81 1.51
C GLY A 51 2.24 10.51 0.72
N ILE A 52 2.39 9.42 1.45
CA ILE A 52 2.61 8.09 0.90
C ILE A 52 2.00 7.03 1.82
N GLY A 53 1.50 5.95 1.27
CA GLY A 53 0.94 4.85 2.08
C GLY A 53 0.53 3.65 1.23
N SER A 54 -0.22 2.72 1.83
CA SER A 54 -0.84 1.61 1.12
C SER A 54 -2.26 1.95 0.67
N VAL A 55 -2.68 1.35 -0.44
CA VAL A 55 -4.08 1.36 -0.92
C VAL A 55 -4.53 -0.08 -1.13
N ILE A 56 -5.72 -0.41 -0.67
CA ILE A 56 -6.38 -1.69 -0.94
C ILE A 56 -7.52 -1.43 -1.92
N LEU A 57 -7.38 -1.94 -3.15
CA LEU A 57 -8.38 -1.80 -4.20
C LEU A 57 -9.28 -3.03 -4.23
N PRO A 58 -10.57 -2.92 -3.88
CA PRO A 58 -11.53 -3.97 -4.19
C PRO A 58 -11.81 -3.93 -5.69
N VAL A 59 -11.64 -5.06 -6.37
CA VAL A 59 -11.73 -5.16 -7.84
C VAL A 59 -12.59 -6.34 -8.23
N GLN A 60 -13.08 -6.31 -9.48
CA GLN A 60 -13.83 -7.41 -10.09
C GLN A 60 -12.91 -8.20 -11.04
N ARG A 61 -12.97 -9.53 -10.95
CA ARG A 61 -12.13 -10.44 -11.76
C ARG A 61 -12.64 -10.52 -13.21
N THR A 62 -13.96 -10.65 -13.39
CA THR A 62 -14.58 -10.74 -14.72
C THR A 62 -15.74 -9.76 -14.88
N PRO A 63 -16.02 -9.29 -16.12
CA PRO A 63 -17.18 -8.47 -16.42
C PRO A 63 -18.52 -9.21 -16.15
N GLY A 64 -19.54 -8.45 -15.76
CA GLY A 64 -20.94 -8.91 -15.75
C GLY A 64 -21.36 -9.84 -14.59
N SER A 65 -20.43 -10.30 -13.74
CA SER A 65 -20.77 -11.14 -12.58
C SER A 65 -20.85 -10.33 -11.28
N GLN A 66 -22.00 -10.47 -10.59
CA GLN A 66 -22.26 -9.90 -9.26
C GLN A 66 -21.92 -10.87 -8.12
N ASP A 67 -21.37 -12.04 -8.44
CA ASP A 67 -20.99 -13.04 -7.45
C ASP A 67 -19.94 -12.44 -6.48
N PRO A 68 -20.13 -12.54 -5.15
CA PRO A 68 -19.09 -12.20 -4.18
C PRO A 68 -17.73 -12.85 -4.48
N ALA A 69 -17.70 -14.08 -5.01
CA ALA A 69 -16.47 -14.76 -5.42
C ALA A 69 -15.78 -14.14 -6.65
N ASN A 70 -16.49 -13.32 -7.43
CA ASN A 70 -15.93 -12.55 -8.53
C ASN A 70 -15.12 -11.33 -8.05
N HIS A 71 -15.11 -11.06 -6.75
CA HIS A 71 -14.40 -9.93 -6.19
C HIS A 71 -13.08 -10.38 -5.55
N THR A 72 -12.09 -9.51 -5.59
CA THR A 72 -10.81 -9.70 -4.90
C THR A 72 -10.24 -8.35 -4.52
N THR A 73 -9.09 -8.35 -3.84
CA THR A 73 -8.39 -7.12 -3.48
C THR A 73 -6.99 -7.09 -4.07
N ILE A 74 -6.56 -5.92 -4.53
CA ILE A 74 -5.18 -5.63 -4.92
C ILE A 74 -4.61 -4.66 -3.90
N ARG A 75 -3.50 -5.02 -3.26
CA ARG A 75 -2.78 -4.14 -2.35
C ARG A 75 -1.64 -3.44 -3.10
N LEU A 76 -1.76 -2.13 -3.25
CA LEU A 76 -0.69 -1.28 -3.76
C LEU A 76 0.09 -0.69 -2.57
N ARG A 77 1.41 -0.85 -2.58
CA ARG A 77 2.31 -0.31 -1.54
C ARG A 77 3.04 0.92 -2.08
N ASN A 78 3.48 1.80 -1.17
CA ASN A 78 4.23 3.02 -1.53
C ASN A 78 3.50 3.89 -2.56
N VAL A 79 2.17 4.02 -2.42
CA VAL A 79 1.33 4.85 -3.30
C VAL A 79 1.53 6.30 -2.92
N LEU A 80 1.80 7.17 -3.89
CA LEU A 80 2.00 8.60 -3.67
C LEU A 80 0.65 9.34 -3.63
N HIS A 81 0.45 10.21 -2.65
CA HIS A 81 -0.75 11.04 -2.55
C HIS A 81 -0.53 12.35 -3.29
N ILE A 82 -1.27 12.54 -4.40
CA ILE A 82 -1.16 13.69 -5.30
C ILE A 82 -2.56 14.31 -5.48
N PRO A 83 -2.98 15.20 -4.57
CA PRO A 83 -4.31 15.81 -4.61
C PRO A 83 -4.63 16.57 -5.90
N SER A 84 -3.62 17.14 -6.55
CA SER A 84 -3.74 17.85 -7.83
C SER A 84 -3.85 16.93 -9.05
N GLY A 85 -3.67 15.61 -8.87
CA GLY A 85 -3.76 14.63 -9.95
C GLY A 85 -5.15 14.60 -10.58
N LEU A 86 -5.20 14.31 -11.89
CA LEU A 86 -6.45 14.15 -12.62
C LEU A 86 -7.19 12.88 -12.18
N CYS A 87 -6.47 11.77 -12.02
CA CYS A 87 -6.99 10.47 -11.60
C CYS A 87 -5.93 9.69 -10.82
N ASN A 88 -6.26 8.47 -10.39
CA ASN A 88 -5.30 7.56 -9.76
C ASN A 88 -4.49 6.82 -10.84
N ILE A 89 -3.27 6.42 -10.48
CA ILE A 89 -2.29 5.82 -11.38
C ILE A 89 -1.73 4.54 -10.76
N ILE A 90 -1.74 3.48 -11.56
CA ILE A 90 -1.04 2.24 -11.28
C ILE A 90 0.19 2.20 -12.18
N GLY A 91 1.37 2.46 -11.62
CA GLY A 91 2.63 2.34 -12.35
C GLY A 91 3.16 0.93 -12.46
N CYS A 92 4.32 0.80 -13.11
CA CYS A 92 5.03 -0.46 -13.38
C CYS A 92 5.39 -1.33 -12.17
N PRO A 93 5.54 -0.84 -10.91
CA PRO A 93 5.83 -1.74 -9.80
C PRO A 93 4.81 -2.89 -9.64
N ILE A 94 3.58 -2.74 -10.17
CA ILE A 94 2.57 -3.80 -10.19
C ILE A 94 3.01 -5.06 -10.97
N ILE A 95 3.91 -4.93 -11.94
CA ILE A 95 4.37 -6.04 -12.81
C ILE A 95 5.18 -7.08 -12.00
N ASN A 96 5.72 -6.70 -10.84
CA ASN A 96 6.44 -7.62 -9.96
C ASN A 96 5.53 -8.70 -9.34
N ASP A 97 4.24 -8.37 -9.19
CA ASP A 97 3.25 -9.21 -8.53
C ASP A 97 2.25 -9.82 -9.51
N PHE A 98 2.00 -9.14 -10.65
CA PHE A 98 0.96 -9.50 -11.60
C PHE A 98 1.45 -9.47 -13.06
N GLY A 99 0.90 -10.38 -13.86
CA GLY A 99 1.02 -10.35 -15.32
C GLY A 99 -0.14 -9.59 -15.98
N PHE A 100 0.00 -9.34 -17.28
CA PHE A 100 -1.01 -8.66 -18.11
C PHE A 100 -1.34 -9.49 -19.33
N MET A 101 -2.63 -9.75 -19.56
CA MET A 101 -3.13 -10.41 -20.77
C MET A 101 -4.06 -9.46 -21.54
N THR A 102 -3.76 -9.21 -22.80
CA THR A 102 -4.52 -8.34 -23.71
C THR A 102 -4.93 -9.06 -24.99
N ASP A 103 -4.99 -10.38 -24.95
CA ASP A 103 -5.31 -11.27 -26.08
C ASP A 103 -6.81 -11.38 -26.39
N GLY A 104 -7.66 -10.71 -25.61
CA GLY A 104 -9.11 -10.79 -25.75
C GLY A 104 -9.74 -12.03 -25.11
N SER A 105 -9.01 -12.75 -24.26
CA SER A 105 -9.50 -13.96 -23.57
C SER A 105 -10.73 -13.72 -22.67
N ILE A 106 -10.99 -12.48 -22.25
CA ILE A 106 -12.18 -12.11 -21.46
C ILE A 106 -13.09 -11.19 -22.27
N PRO A 107 -14.26 -11.67 -22.74
CA PRO A 107 -15.24 -10.84 -23.44
C PRO A 107 -15.69 -9.66 -22.57
N GLY A 108 -15.73 -8.47 -23.16
CA GLY A 108 -16.13 -7.25 -22.46
C GLY A 108 -15.04 -6.61 -21.59
N ALA A 109 -13.79 -7.06 -21.70
CA ALA A 109 -12.62 -6.42 -21.10
C ALA A 109 -11.63 -5.98 -22.18
N SER A 110 -10.95 -4.85 -21.96
CA SER A 110 -9.83 -4.41 -22.83
C SER A 110 -8.50 -5.08 -22.46
N GLY A 111 -8.47 -5.85 -21.38
CA GLY A 111 -7.35 -6.64 -20.91
C GLY A 111 -7.56 -7.06 -19.46
N THR A 112 -6.65 -7.88 -18.95
CA THR A 112 -6.80 -8.54 -17.65
C THR A 112 -5.47 -8.54 -16.91
N LEU A 113 -5.50 -8.24 -15.61
CA LEU A 113 -4.42 -8.55 -14.70
C LEU A 113 -4.56 -9.99 -14.22
N ILE A 114 -3.46 -10.73 -14.29
CA ILE A 114 -3.38 -12.11 -13.83
C ILE A 114 -2.38 -12.25 -12.69
N ASP A 115 -2.62 -13.22 -11.81
CA ASP A 115 -1.63 -13.62 -10.81
C ASP A 115 -0.54 -14.52 -11.42
N LYS A 116 0.42 -14.95 -10.59
CA LYS A 116 1.54 -15.82 -11.00
C LYS A 116 1.10 -17.25 -11.38
N GLN A 117 -0.17 -17.59 -11.21
CA GLN A 117 -0.78 -18.84 -11.64
C GLN A 117 -1.68 -18.64 -12.87
N ASP A 118 -1.53 -17.51 -13.57
CA ASP A 118 -2.30 -17.11 -14.75
C ASP A 118 -3.82 -16.98 -14.48
N ARG A 119 -4.22 -16.78 -13.23
CA ARG A 119 -5.64 -16.61 -12.87
C ARG A 119 -6.04 -15.14 -12.95
N PRO A 120 -7.22 -14.80 -13.50
CA PRO A 120 -7.74 -13.44 -13.53
C PRO A 120 -7.92 -12.84 -12.12
N VAL A 121 -7.34 -11.66 -11.91
CA VAL A 121 -7.43 -10.90 -10.65
C VAL A 121 -8.28 -9.65 -10.85
N ALA A 122 -8.07 -8.92 -11.94
CA ALA A 122 -8.84 -7.74 -12.29
C ALA A 122 -8.94 -7.57 -13.80
N TYR A 123 -9.98 -6.89 -14.28
CA TYR A 123 -10.09 -6.55 -15.69
C TYR A 123 -10.06 -5.04 -15.93
N PHE A 124 -9.63 -4.67 -17.14
CA PHE A 124 -9.72 -3.30 -17.65
C PHE A 124 -11.07 -3.09 -18.34
N LYS A 125 -11.75 -2.01 -17.96
CA LYS A 125 -13.07 -1.66 -18.51
C LYS A 125 -13.02 -1.54 -20.03
N ALA A 126 -13.94 -2.20 -20.72
CA ALA A 126 -14.09 -2.03 -22.17
C ALA A 126 -14.69 -0.66 -22.52
N ASN A 127 -14.32 -0.13 -23.68
CA ASN A 127 -14.82 1.13 -24.25
C ASN A 127 -14.57 2.39 -23.40
N GLU A 128 -13.65 2.32 -22.44
CA GLU A 128 -13.22 3.45 -21.63
C GLU A 128 -11.87 4.00 -22.14
N PRO A 129 -11.57 5.30 -21.95
CA PRO A 129 -10.26 5.84 -22.28
C PRO A 129 -9.20 5.23 -21.36
N LEU A 130 -8.07 4.81 -21.94
CA LEU A 130 -6.92 4.19 -21.24
C LEU A 130 -7.27 2.86 -20.54
N PHE A 131 -6.25 2.13 -20.08
CA PHE A 131 -6.43 0.89 -19.33
C PHE A 131 -6.86 1.17 -17.88
N GLN A 132 -8.17 1.35 -17.68
CA GLN A 132 -8.77 1.60 -16.36
C GLN A 132 -9.22 0.30 -15.68
N ILE A 133 -8.72 0.02 -14.47
CA ILE A 133 -9.19 -1.12 -13.68
C ILE A 133 -10.64 -0.90 -13.25
N LYS A 134 -11.45 -1.96 -13.30
CA LYS A 134 -12.76 -1.97 -12.65
C LYS A 134 -12.63 -2.20 -11.13
N VAL A 135 -12.78 -1.11 -10.38
CA VAL A 135 -13.06 -1.16 -8.94
C VAL A 135 -14.45 -1.77 -8.73
N ALA A 136 -14.58 -2.59 -7.69
CA ALA A 136 -15.84 -3.19 -7.27
C ALA A 136 -16.89 -2.10 -6.98
N ASP A 137 -18.14 -2.39 -7.33
CA ASP A 137 -19.26 -1.52 -6.97
C ASP A 137 -19.71 -1.79 -5.52
N PRO A 138 -20.45 -0.87 -4.88
CA PRO A 138 -21.10 -1.13 -3.60
C PRO A 138 -22.02 -2.36 -3.66
N PRO A 139 -22.12 -3.17 -2.58
CA PRO A 139 -21.60 -2.90 -1.22
C PRO A 139 -20.15 -3.35 -0.99
N ILE A 140 -19.51 -4.01 -1.97
CA ILE A 140 -18.16 -4.57 -1.78
C ILE A 140 -17.10 -3.48 -1.91
N GLY A 141 -17.23 -2.63 -2.93
CA GLY A 141 -16.37 -1.46 -3.10
C GLY A 141 -16.97 -0.19 -2.51
N PRO A 142 -16.15 0.87 -2.37
CA PRO A 142 -16.61 2.15 -1.86
C PRO A 142 -17.55 2.84 -2.86
N LYS A 143 -18.40 3.73 -2.36
CA LYS A 143 -19.06 4.72 -3.21
C LYS A 143 -17.99 5.66 -3.78
N VAL A 144 -17.98 5.85 -5.09
CA VAL A 144 -16.98 6.63 -5.82
C VAL A 144 -17.67 7.74 -6.63
N GLY A 145 -16.91 8.79 -6.94
CA GLY A 145 -17.38 9.90 -7.75
C GLY A 145 -17.46 9.55 -9.25
N PRO A 146 -17.83 10.51 -10.11
CA PRO A 146 -17.79 10.32 -11.55
C PRO A 146 -16.33 10.22 -12.06
N SER A 147 -16.14 9.52 -13.18
CA SER A 147 -14.85 9.49 -13.88
C SER A 147 -14.47 10.90 -14.36
N PRO A 148 -13.25 11.39 -14.08
CA PRO A 148 -12.74 12.63 -14.65
C PRO A 148 -12.30 12.48 -16.12
N LEU A 149 -12.19 11.24 -16.61
CA LEU A 149 -11.76 10.93 -17.97
C LEU A 149 -12.98 10.89 -18.90
N LYS A 150 -12.93 11.73 -19.93
CA LYS A 150 -14.01 11.90 -20.91
C LYS A 150 -13.79 10.97 -22.11
N PRO A 151 -14.86 10.38 -22.67
CA PRO A 151 -14.78 9.66 -23.94
C PRO A 151 -14.15 10.54 -25.04
N GLY A 152 -13.24 9.97 -25.84
CA GLY A 152 -12.55 10.69 -26.92
C GLY A 152 -11.47 11.68 -26.48
N GLY A 153 -11.22 11.84 -25.18
CA GLY A 153 -10.13 12.69 -24.69
C GLY A 153 -8.76 12.10 -25.00
N LEU A 154 -7.84 12.95 -25.48
CA LEU A 154 -6.43 12.60 -25.65
C LEU A 154 -5.70 12.88 -24.34
N TYR A 155 -5.31 11.81 -23.65
CA TYR A 155 -4.67 11.88 -22.35
C TYR A 155 -3.27 11.28 -22.41
N LEU A 156 -2.31 11.98 -21.81
CA LEU A 156 -1.03 11.41 -21.43
C LEU A 156 -0.89 11.45 -19.92
N ILE A 157 -1.16 10.30 -19.29
CA ILE A 157 -1.14 10.15 -17.83
C ILE A 157 0.05 9.29 -17.45
N ASN A 158 1.06 9.92 -16.86
CA ASN A 158 2.16 9.23 -16.23
C ASN A 158 2.76 10.06 -15.10
N ILE A 159 3.50 9.39 -14.22
CA ILE A 159 4.31 10.02 -13.19
C ILE A 159 5.69 9.37 -13.13
N ARG A 160 6.71 10.19 -12.91
CA ARG A 160 8.06 9.74 -12.62
C ARG A 160 8.48 10.26 -11.25
N TRP A 161 8.61 9.36 -10.29
CA TRP A 161 9.15 9.65 -8.97
C TRP A 161 10.69 9.62 -9.03
N PRO A 162 11.37 10.77 -8.83
CA PRO A 162 12.83 10.85 -8.95
C PRO A 162 13.54 9.91 -7.97
N ASP A 163 14.73 9.42 -8.35
CA ASP A 163 15.54 8.56 -7.48
C ASP A 163 15.91 9.24 -6.16
N GLU A 164 16.15 10.55 -6.18
CA GLU A 164 16.48 11.33 -4.98
C GLU A 164 15.35 11.34 -3.96
N GLU A 165 14.12 11.52 -4.44
CA GLU A 165 12.91 11.51 -3.61
C GLU A 165 12.59 10.09 -3.08
N ARG A 166 12.87 9.05 -3.87
CA ARG A 166 12.77 7.65 -3.40
C ARG A 166 13.79 7.35 -2.31
N LYS A 167 15.05 7.74 -2.49
CA LYS A 167 16.10 7.60 -1.46
C LYS A 167 15.76 8.36 -0.18
N LYS A 168 15.12 9.54 -0.30
CA LYS A 168 14.62 10.29 0.85
C LYS A 168 13.58 9.49 1.63
N TRP A 169 12.64 8.83 0.95
CA TRP A 169 11.66 7.96 1.59
C TRP A 169 12.32 6.75 2.26
N GLU A 170 13.25 6.08 1.57
CA GLU A 170 13.99 4.93 2.12
C GLU A 170 14.73 5.28 3.40
N ARG A 171 15.41 6.43 3.46
CA ARG A 171 16.09 6.91 4.69
C ARG A 171 15.09 7.16 5.83
N LEU A 172 13.93 7.73 5.53
CA LEU A 172 12.89 7.95 6.54
C LEU A 172 12.38 6.61 7.09
N CYS A 173 12.07 5.64 6.23
CA CYS A 173 11.68 4.29 6.62
C CYS A 173 12.75 3.61 7.47
N ALA A 174 14.02 3.67 7.06
CA ALA A 174 15.13 3.10 7.82
C ALA A 174 15.26 3.75 9.20
N SER A 175 15.17 5.09 9.28
CA SER A 175 15.23 5.80 10.58
C SER A 175 14.07 5.43 11.50
N ARG A 176 12.87 5.21 10.96
CA ARG A 176 11.71 4.74 11.73
C ARG A 176 11.91 3.31 12.20
N ALA A 177 12.32 2.40 11.32
CA ALA A 177 12.62 1.02 11.67
C ALA A 177 13.68 0.95 12.78
N GLN A 178 14.71 1.80 12.75
CA GLN A 178 15.71 1.91 13.81
C GLN A 178 15.15 2.50 15.11
N LYS A 179 14.22 3.45 15.04
CA LYS A 179 13.56 4.02 16.23
C LYS A 179 12.65 2.99 16.94
N TYR A 180 12.07 2.06 16.19
CA TYR A 180 11.21 1.01 16.71
C TYR A 180 11.92 -0.32 16.93
N SER A 181 13.18 -0.49 16.50
CA SER A 181 13.94 -1.68 16.83
C SER A 181 14.24 -1.67 18.31
N VAL A 182 13.73 -2.67 19.04
CA VAL A 182 13.94 -2.77 20.48
C VAL A 182 15.37 -3.27 20.69
N PRO A 183 16.29 -2.47 21.27
CA PRO A 183 17.68 -2.88 21.45
C PRO A 183 17.77 -4.23 22.18
N PRO A 184 18.80 -5.06 21.89
CA PRO A 184 19.05 -6.28 22.64
C PRO A 184 19.10 -6.03 24.15
N LEU A 185 18.80 -7.05 24.94
CA LEU A 185 18.81 -6.93 26.39
C LEU A 185 20.19 -6.48 26.91
N THR A 186 20.20 -5.44 27.74
CA THR A 186 21.40 -4.98 28.45
C THR A 186 21.85 -6.02 29.48
N THR A 187 23.02 -5.81 30.08
CA THR A 187 23.54 -6.72 31.11
C THR A 187 22.65 -6.71 32.34
N GLU A 188 22.17 -5.53 32.71
CA GLU A 188 21.27 -5.26 33.83
C GLU A 188 19.91 -5.93 33.60
N GLU A 189 19.33 -5.76 32.40
CA GLU A 189 18.07 -6.41 32.02
C GLU A 189 18.20 -7.95 32.03
N LYS A 190 19.32 -8.50 31.55
CA LYS A 190 19.61 -9.94 31.62
C LYS A 190 19.72 -10.44 33.05
N GLN A 191 20.32 -9.65 33.94
CA GLN A 191 20.46 -9.99 35.36
C GLN A 191 19.11 -9.95 36.07
N TRP A 192 18.29 -8.92 35.83
CA TRP A 192 16.93 -8.82 36.36
C TRP A 192 16.08 -9.99 35.87
N LEU A 193 16.11 -10.28 34.57
CA LEU A 193 15.41 -11.41 33.98
C LEU A 193 15.85 -12.74 34.62
N LYS A 194 17.15 -12.94 34.82
CA LYS A 194 17.67 -14.14 35.50
C LYS A 194 17.22 -14.23 36.96
N LYS A 195 17.17 -13.10 37.67
CA LYS A 195 16.78 -13.02 39.09
C LYS A 195 15.31 -13.41 39.29
N TYR A 196 14.39 -12.87 38.49
CA TYR A 196 12.95 -13.06 38.69
C TYR A 196 12.36 -14.21 37.86
N TRP A 197 12.91 -14.48 36.66
CA TRP A 197 12.34 -15.42 35.70
C TRP A 197 13.27 -16.58 35.33
N LYS A 198 14.48 -16.64 35.91
CA LYS A 198 15.53 -17.64 35.67
C LYS A 198 16.18 -17.59 34.28
N LYS A 199 15.38 -17.61 33.20
CA LYS A 199 15.84 -17.55 31.80
C LYS A 199 14.80 -16.89 30.89
N GLU A 200 15.28 -16.30 29.78
CA GLU A 200 14.44 -15.60 28.78
C GLU A 200 13.31 -16.49 28.27
N TYR A 201 13.59 -17.77 28.06
CA TYR A 201 12.59 -18.77 27.64
C TYR A 201 11.37 -18.83 28.57
N TYR A 202 11.58 -18.81 29.89
CA TYR A 202 10.47 -18.92 30.85
C TYR A 202 9.67 -17.63 30.93
N PHE A 203 10.35 -16.48 30.85
CA PHE A 203 9.71 -15.17 30.77
C PHE A 203 8.82 -15.07 29.53
N LEU A 204 9.37 -15.31 28.33
CA LEU A 204 8.62 -15.23 27.08
C LEU A 204 7.42 -16.19 27.11
N ARG A 205 7.63 -17.44 27.52
CA ARG A 205 6.55 -18.44 27.61
C ARG A 205 5.44 -18.02 28.58
N ALA A 206 5.76 -17.38 29.71
CA ALA A 206 4.77 -16.91 30.67
C ALA A 206 3.89 -15.78 30.12
N HIS A 207 4.43 -14.97 29.19
CA HIS A 207 3.70 -13.92 28.47
C HIS A 207 3.08 -14.41 27.14
N GLY A 208 3.07 -15.72 26.88
CA GLY A 208 2.51 -16.29 25.63
C GLY A 208 3.39 -16.08 24.39
N LEU A 209 4.65 -15.69 24.57
CA LEU A 209 5.62 -15.36 23.53
C LEU A 209 6.59 -16.51 23.27
N SER A 210 7.10 -16.63 22.04
CA SER A 210 8.04 -17.66 21.61
C SER A 210 9.49 -17.15 21.55
N ILE A 211 10.44 -17.93 22.10
CA ILE A 211 11.88 -17.63 21.95
C ILE A 211 12.40 -17.85 20.52
N TYR A 212 11.61 -18.49 19.65
CA TYR A 212 12.01 -18.83 18.28
C TYR A 212 11.50 -17.84 17.21
N LYS A 213 10.76 -16.80 17.62
CA LYS A 213 10.28 -15.75 16.72
C LYS A 213 10.92 -14.43 17.14
N ASP A 214 11.59 -13.77 16.21
CA ASP A 214 12.31 -12.54 16.55
C ASP A 214 11.34 -11.43 16.98
N GLU A 215 10.17 -11.34 16.35
CA GLU A 215 9.10 -10.39 16.72
C GLU A 215 8.64 -10.59 18.18
N ASP A 216 8.33 -11.83 18.57
CA ASP A 216 7.94 -12.18 19.94
C ASP A 216 9.07 -11.85 20.94
N ARG A 217 10.33 -11.99 20.54
CA ARG A 217 11.46 -11.59 21.38
C ARG A 217 11.55 -10.07 21.50
N GLU A 218 11.23 -9.30 20.47
CA GLU A 218 11.19 -7.84 20.55
C GLU A 218 10.08 -7.37 21.49
N GLU A 219 8.89 -7.96 21.35
CA GLU A 219 7.76 -7.73 22.24
C GLU A 219 8.12 -8.06 23.69
N GLY A 220 8.78 -9.20 23.91
CA GLY A 220 9.28 -9.58 25.23
C GLY A 220 10.24 -8.55 25.83
N ARG A 221 11.12 -7.95 25.03
CA ARG A 221 12.03 -6.88 25.51
C ARG A 221 11.25 -5.63 25.94
N VAL A 222 10.17 -5.28 25.27
CA VAL A 222 9.29 -4.16 25.66
C VAL A 222 8.60 -4.46 26.99
N ILE A 223 8.00 -5.64 27.13
CA ILE A 223 7.31 -6.05 28.36
C ILE A 223 8.27 -6.08 29.54
N LEU A 224 9.48 -6.63 29.35
CA LEU A 224 10.50 -6.68 30.41
C LEU A 224 10.86 -5.28 30.92
N ARG A 225 11.10 -4.34 30.01
CA ARG A 225 11.46 -2.96 30.35
C ARG A 225 10.33 -2.23 31.08
N ALA A 226 9.08 -2.46 30.69
CA ALA A 226 7.93 -1.92 31.40
C ALA A 226 7.84 -2.47 32.84
N LEU A 227 8.00 -3.80 33.02
CA LEU A 227 8.01 -4.43 34.34
C LEU A 227 9.16 -3.96 35.23
N MET A 228 10.34 -3.71 34.63
CA MET A 228 11.49 -3.19 35.36
C MET A 228 11.26 -1.75 35.83
N ALA A 229 10.70 -0.88 34.97
CA ALA A 229 10.39 0.50 35.32
C ALA A 229 9.38 0.59 36.48
N ASP A 230 8.31 -0.22 36.44
CA ASP A 230 7.32 -0.28 37.53
C ASP A 230 7.92 -0.80 38.85
N SER A 231 9.02 -1.56 38.80
CA SER A 231 9.68 -2.10 40.00
C SER A 231 10.72 -1.17 40.65
N GLU A 232 11.07 -0.07 39.99
CA GLU A 232 12.01 0.94 40.52
C GLU A 232 11.30 2.10 41.25
N ASP A 233 9.97 2.21 41.10
CA ASP A 233 9.11 3.23 41.73
C ASP A 233 8.50 2.79 43.09
N GLU A 234 8.90 1.63 43.63
CA GLU A 234 8.55 1.13 44.99
C GLU A 234 9.78 1.03 45.91
#